data_AF-A0A966Z2R2-F1
#
_entry.id   AF-A0A966Z2R2-F1
#
_cell.length_a   1.000
_cell.length_b   1.000
_cell.length_c   1.000
_cell.angle_alpha   90.00
_cell.angle_beta   90.00
_cell.angle_gamma   90.00
#
_symmetry.space_group_name_H-M   'P 1'
#
loop_
_entity.id
_entity.type
_entity.pdbx_description
1 polymer ?
#
loop_
_entity_poly.entity_id
_entity_poly.type
_entity_poly.pdbx_seq_one_letter_code
_entity_poly.pdbx_strand_id
1 'polypeptide(L)'
;MFFRRAVTKTLTFDDHLSAARSAGFRTDSAGSGKSRIERNGIACVAQEGDGGLPKFPQRAGVVMGDEIGTLTDGGYQKFFVTPHGKKKPAQAHELKEIQNFQEDLREAMGLVALYNEALGTVSNQYIYDRVEGRDKGSHDKPWQE
;
A
#
# COMPACT_ATOMS: atom_id res chain seq x y z
N MET A 1 -34.05 -32.07 18.20
CA MET A 1 -32.64 -31.84 17.81
C MET A 1 -32.33 -30.36 17.98
N PHE A 2 -31.46 -29.99 18.92
CA PHE A 2 -31.00 -28.61 19.08
C PHE A 2 -29.68 -28.47 18.32
N PHE A 3 -29.73 -27.97 17.10
CA PHE A 3 -28.52 -27.59 16.38
C PHE A 3 -27.97 -26.32 17.03
N ARG A 4 -26.87 -26.45 17.80
CA ARG A 4 -26.09 -25.29 18.21
C ARG A 4 -25.57 -24.63 16.93
N ARG A 5 -26.05 -23.42 16.64
CA ARG A 5 -25.45 -22.59 15.59
C ARG A 5 -23.97 -22.43 15.92
N ALA A 6 -23.10 -22.86 15.02
CA ALA A 6 -21.68 -22.54 15.12
C ALA A 6 -21.56 -21.01 15.09
N VAL A 7 -21.04 -20.42 16.17
CA VAL A 7 -20.72 -18.99 16.20
C VAL A 7 -19.52 -18.80 15.30
N THR A 8 -19.68 -18.07 14.21
CA THR A 8 -18.56 -17.71 13.33
C THR A 8 -17.54 -16.92 14.15
N LYS A 9 -16.33 -17.44 14.30
CA LYS A 9 -15.24 -16.71 14.96
C LYS A 9 -14.89 -15.51 14.10
N THR A 10 -15.18 -14.30 14.57
CA THR A 10 -14.68 -13.07 13.96
C THR A 10 -13.19 -12.96 14.29
N LEU A 11 -12.36 -12.84 13.26
CA LEU A 11 -10.92 -12.65 13.42
C LEU A 11 -10.64 -11.24 13.91
N THR A 12 -9.69 -11.11 14.83
CA THR A 12 -9.18 -9.82 15.31
C THR A 12 -8.02 -9.35 14.44
N PHE A 13 -7.66 -8.07 14.56
CA PHE A 13 -6.49 -7.54 13.85
C PHE A 13 -5.19 -8.29 14.18
N ASP A 14 -5.01 -8.72 15.43
CA ASP A 14 -3.84 -9.50 15.83
C ASP A 14 -3.86 -10.96 15.31
N ASP A 15 -5.04 -11.56 15.14
CA ASP A 15 -5.16 -12.86 14.44
C ASP A 15 -4.63 -12.72 12.99
N HIS A 16 -5.01 -11.64 12.28
CA HIS A 16 -4.53 -11.36 10.93
C HIS A 16 -3.01 -11.10 10.89
N LEU A 17 -2.46 -10.32 11.83
CA LEU A 17 -1.01 -10.11 11.93
C LEU A 17 -0.27 -11.42 12.23
N SER A 18 -0.83 -12.29 13.07
CA SER A 18 -0.25 -13.59 13.40
C SER A 18 -0.24 -14.53 12.20
N ALA A 19 -1.26 -14.49 11.35
CA ALA A 19 -1.28 -15.22 10.09
C ALA A 19 -0.21 -14.70 9.11
N ALA A 20 -0.04 -13.38 8.99
CA ALA A 20 1.04 -12.79 8.21
C ALA A 20 2.44 -13.19 8.73
N ARG A 21 2.67 -13.18 10.04
CA ARG A 21 3.94 -13.67 10.64
C ARG A 21 4.21 -15.12 10.26
N SER A 22 3.18 -15.96 10.30
CA SER A 22 3.27 -17.39 9.95
C SER A 22 3.60 -17.60 8.46
N ALA A 23 3.20 -16.67 7.59
CA ALA A 23 3.55 -16.63 6.17
C ALA A 23 4.91 -15.96 5.87
N GLY A 24 5.72 -15.67 6.90
CA GLY A 24 7.08 -15.16 6.77
C GLY A 24 7.20 -13.64 6.64
N PHE A 25 6.15 -12.89 6.95
CA PHE A 25 6.24 -11.43 7.03
C PHE A 25 6.81 -11.00 8.40
N ARG A 26 7.76 -10.05 8.41
CA ARG A 26 8.17 -9.39 9.65
C ARG A 26 7.13 -8.34 10.00
N THR A 27 6.64 -8.34 11.23
CA THR A 27 5.70 -7.33 11.71
C THR A 27 6.29 -6.62 12.93
N ASP A 28 6.35 -5.29 12.89
CA ASP A 28 6.89 -4.47 13.97
C ASP A 28 5.84 -3.42 14.37
N SER A 29 5.73 -3.09 15.66
CA SER A 29 4.86 -1.99 16.09
C SER A 29 5.42 -0.66 15.59
N ALA A 30 4.61 0.11 14.88
CA ALA A 30 4.95 1.43 14.35
C ALA A 30 4.39 2.58 15.23
N GLY A 31 3.86 2.25 16.41
CA GLY A 31 3.20 3.20 17.32
C GLY A 31 1.77 3.56 16.90
N SER A 32 1.01 4.15 17.82
CA SER A 32 -0.37 4.63 17.58
C SER A 32 -1.33 3.59 16.96
N GLY A 33 -1.21 2.31 17.36
CA GLY A 33 -2.05 1.22 16.85
C GLY A 33 -1.71 0.78 15.42
N LYS A 34 -0.56 1.20 14.88
CA LYS A 34 -0.06 0.82 13.56
C LYS A 34 0.98 -0.28 13.66
N SER A 35 0.99 -1.17 12.68
CA SER A 35 1.98 -2.22 12.51
C SER A 35 2.66 -2.09 11.15
N ARG A 36 3.99 -2.01 11.14
CA ARG A 36 4.80 -2.13 9.92
C ARG A 36 4.89 -3.61 9.57
N ILE A 37 4.68 -3.94 8.31
CA ILE A 37 4.76 -5.30 7.78
C ILE A 37 5.76 -5.27 6.64
N GLU A 38 6.74 -6.17 6.65
CA GLU A 38 7.87 -6.16 5.72
C GLU A 38 8.25 -7.58 5.28
N ARG A 39 8.59 -7.72 3.99
CA ARG A 39 9.17 -8.94 3.41
C ARG A 39 9.89 -8.59 2.11
N ASN A 40 11.05 -9.21 1.86
CA ASN A 40 11.83 -9.05 0.61
C ASN A 40 12.12 -7.58 0.21
N GLY A 41 12.37 -6.70 1.18
CA GLY A 41 12.65 -5.29 0.90
C GLY A 41 11.41 -4.46 0.50
N ILE A 42 10.21 -5.03 0.58
CA ILE A 42 8.93 -4.32 0.44
C ILE A 42 8.26 -4.22 1.81
N ALA A 43 7.66 -3.08 2.10
CA ALA A 43 6.94 -2.86 3.33
C ALA A 43 5.65 -2.06 3.14
N CYS A 44 4.71 -2.25 4.07
CA CYS A 44 3.54 -1.41 4.24
C CYS A 44 3.26 -1.15 5.72
N VAL A 45 2.37 -0.21 5.99
CA VAL A 45 1.81 0.01 7.33
C VAL A 45 0.36 -0.44 7.32
N ALA A 46 -0.03 -1.23 8.32
CA ALA A 46 -1.40 -1.63 8.57
C ALA A 46 -1.88 -1.06 9.92
N GLN A 47 -3.18 -0.84 10.04
CA GLN A 47 -3.84 -0.47 11.29
C GLN A 47 -5.16 -1.21 11.41
N GLU A 48 -5.69 -1.34 12.61
CA GLU A 48 -7.01 -1.90 12.83
C GLU A 48 -8.09 -1.01 12.20
N GLY A 49 -8.95 -1.61 11.40
CA GLY A 49 -10.14 -1.01 10.80
C GLY A 49 -11.42 -1.58 11.42
N ASP A 50 -12.53 -1.38 10.72
CA ASP A 50 -13.84 -1.80 11.20
C ASP A 50 -13.92 -3.33 11.34
N GLY A 51 -14.44 -3.79 12.49
CA GLY A 51 -14.63 -5.22 12.75
C GLY A 51 -13.35 -6.04 12.88
N GLY A 52 -12.20 -5.39 13.16
CA GLY A 52 -10.91 -6.07 13.31
C GLY A 52 -10.15 -6.29 12.01
N LEU A 53 -10.69 -5.82 10.88
CA LEU A 53 -10.05 -5.98 9.57
C LEU A 53 -8.82 -5.07 9.42
N PRO A 54 -7.69 -5.58 8.91
CA PRO A 54 -6.54 -4.76 8.53
C PRO A 54 -6.91 -3.68 7.51
N LYS A 55 -6.58 -2.43 7.82
CA LYS A 55 -6.66 -1.30 6.89
C LYS A 55 -5.26 -0.81 6.53
N PHE A 56 -5.04 -0.60 5.24
CA PHE A 56 -3.77 -0.09 4.70
C PHE A 56 -3.94 1.37 4.27
N PRO A 57 -3.50 2.36 5.09
CA PRO A 57 -3.64 3.78 4.76
C PRO A 57 -2.85 4.19 3.51
N GLN A 58 -1.80 3.44 3.17
CA GLN A 58 -0.98 3.64 1.97
C GLN A 58 -0.66 2.29 1.35
N ARG A 59 -0.46 2.27 0.01
CA ARG A 59 0.02 1.06 -0.66
C ARG A 59 1.44 0.72 -0.21
N ALA A 60 1.81 -0.55 -0.38
CA ALA A 60 3.17 -1.01 -0.11
C ALA A 60 4.19 -0.27 -0.98
N GLY A 61 5.41 -0.14 -0.45
CA GLY A 61 6.52 0.53 -1.11
C GLY A 61 7.84 -0.15 -0.81
N VAL A 62 8.92 0.35 -1.39
CA VAL A 62 10.25 -0.23 -1.22
C VAL A 62 10.89 0.32 0.05
N VAL A 63 11.51 -0.55 0.84
CA VAL A 63 12.28 -0.16 2.02
C VAL A 63 13.53 0.60 1.59
N MET A 64 13.73 1.80 2.13
CA MET A 64 14.82 2.71 1.82
C MET A 64 15.47 3.22 3.11
N GLY A 65 16.29 2.37 3.72
CA GLY A 65 16.79 2.59 5.09
C GLY A 65 15.70 2.27 6.11
N ASP A 66 15.40 3.23 6.98
CA ASP A 66 14.32 3.15 7.97
C ASP A 66 12.95 3.53 7.40
N GLU A 67 12.90 4.11 6.20
CA GLU A 67 11.68 4.61 5.58
C GLU A 67 11.10 3.66 4.52
N ILE A 68 9.83 3.90 4.16
CA ILE A 68 9.16 3.25 3.04
C ILE A 68 9.04 4.27 1.91
N GLY A 69 9.68 3.97 0.78
CA GLY A 69 9.61 4.76 -0.44
C GLY A 69 8.28 4.53 -1.15
N THR A 70 7.52 5.60 -1.33
CA THR A 70 6.25 5.61 -2.07
C THR A 70 6.50 5.72 -3.57
N LEU A 71 5.76 4.95 -4.38
CA LEU A 71 5.85 5.03 -5.83
C LEU A 71 5.20 6.33 -6.35
N THR A 72 6.03 7.21 -6.91
CA THR A 72 5.65 8.52 -7.44
C THR A 72 5.97 8.59 -8.93
N ASP A 73 4.99 8.96 -9.74
CA ASP A 73 5.15 9.20 -11.17
C ASP A 73 5.65 10.63 -11.43
N GLY A 74 6.79 10.76 -12.09
CA GLY A 74 7.38 12.02 -12.51
C GLY A 74 7.01 12.44 -13.94
N GLY A 75 6.12 11.70 -14.62
CA GLY A 75 5.77 11.89 -16.03
C GLY A 75 6.71 11.19 -17.00
N TYR A 76 8.03 11.40 -16.87
CA TYR A 76 9.04 10.73 -17.71
C TYR A 76 9.55 9.42 -17.10
N GLN A 77 9.42 9.26 -15.78
CA GLN A 77 9.91 8.12 -15.03
C GLN A 77 9.18 7.99 -13.70
N LYS A 78 9.07 6.75 -13.20
CA LYS A 78 8.58 6.48 -11.84
C LYS A 78 9.74 6.38 -10.85
N PHE A 79 9.50 6.86 -9.64
CA PHE A 79 10.48 6.91 -8.56
C PHE A 79 9.90 6.37 -7.28
N PHE A 80 10.76 5.83 -6.42
CA PHE A 80 10.46 5.67 -5.01
C PHE A 80 10.94 6.89 -4.26
N VAL A 81 10.03 7.55 -3.54
CA VAL A 81 10.31 8.77 -2.77
C VAL A 81 9.96 8.53 -1.30
N THR A 82 10.92 8.73 -0.40
CA THR A 82 10.68 8.62 1.06
C THR A 82 10.13 9.94 1.63
N PRO A 83 9.46 9.92 2.79
CA PRO A 83 9.03 11.13 3.49
C PRO A 83 10.13 12.18 3.70
N HIS A 84 11.36 11.77 3.98
CA HIS A 84 12.51 12.67 4.14
C HIS A 84 13.17 13.08 2.79
N GLY A 85 12.55 12.74 1.66
CA GLY A 85 12.96 13.22 0.34
C GLY A 85 14.05 12.40 -0.34
N LYS A 86 14.45 11.24 0.20
CA LYS A 86 15.33 10.32 -0.54
C LYS A 86 14.58 9.82 -1.76
N LYS A 87 15.25 9.75 -2.90
CA LYS A 87 14.65 9.39 -4.18
C LYS A 87 15.52 8.40 -4.93
N LYS A 88 14.92 7.35 -5.50
CA LYS A 88 15.57 6.44 -6.45
C LYS A 88 14.64 6.11 -7.61
N PRO A 89 15.17 5.78 -8.80
CA PRO A 89 14.35 5.28 -9.90
C PRO A 89 13.67 3.96 -9.53
N ALA A 90 12.40 3.80 -9.90
CA ALA A 90 11.68 2.55 -9.69
C ALA A 90 12.07 1.53 -10.77
N GLN A 91 12.53 0.34 -10.34
CA GLN A 91 12.90 -0.73 -11.25
C GLN A 91 11.77 -1.76 -11.43
N ALA A 92 11.73 -2.41 -12.59
CA ALA A 92 10.66 -3.36 -12.92
C ALA A 92 10.55 -4.53 -11.93
N HIS A 93 11.68 -5.02 -11.41
CA HIS A 93 11.67 -6.11 -10.43
C HIS A 93 11.03 -5.66 -9.10
N GLU A 94 11.28 -4.43 -8.66
CA GLU A 94 10.71 -3.88 -7.43
C GLU A 94 9.20 -3.69 -7.55
N LEU A 95 8.70 -3.29 -8.72
CA LEU A 95 7.26 -3.20 -8.98
C LEU A 95 6.60 -4.58 -8.88
N LYS A 96 7.21 -5.61 -9.48
CA LYS A 96 6.74 -7.00 -9.37
C LYS A 96 6.75 -7.48 -7.92
N GLU A 97 7.82 -7.19 -7.17
CA GLU A 97 7.90 -7.54 -5.75
C GLU A 97 6.82 -6.83 -4.92
N ILE A 98 6.46 -5.58 -5.23
CA ILE A 98 5.32 -4.91 -4.58
C ILE A 98 4.02 -5.65 -4.85
N GLN A 99 3.78 -6.06 -6.08
CA GLN A 99 2.57 -6.83 -6.42
C GLN A 99 2.52 -8.16 -5.68
N ASN A 100 3.60 -8.96 -5.77
CA ASN A 100 3.70 -10.26 -5.08
C ASN A 100 3.51 -10.09 -3.56
N PHE A 101 4.13 -9.06 -2.96
CA PHE A 101 3.96 -8.73 -1.55
C PHE A 101 2.49 -8.47 -1.20
N GLN A 102 1.77 -7.69 -2.02
CA GLN A 102 0.38 -7.32 -1.73
C GLN A 102 -0.58 -8.50 -1.89
N GLU A 103 -0.37 -9.35 -2.89
CA GLU A 103 -1.19 -10.55 -3.13
C GLU A 103 -0.98 -11.57 -2.01
N ASP A 104 0.27 -11.93 -1.71
CA ASP A 104 0.62 -12.87 -0.66
C ASP A 104 0.18 -12.38 0.73
N LEU A 105 0.28 -11.07 1.00
CA LEU A 105 -0.12 -10.53 2.30
C LEU A 105 -1.64 -10.61 2.48
N ARG A 106 -2.41 -10.36 1.42
CA ARG A 106 -3.87 -10.48 1.46
C ARG A 106 -4.30 -11.92 1.64
N GLU A 107 -3.67 -12.85 0.92
CA GLU A 107 -3.92 -14.28 1.08
C GLU A 107 -3.59 -14.74 2.51
N ALA A 108 -2.41 -14.40 3.01
CA ALA A 108 -1.97 -14.75 4.36
C ALA A 108 -2.91 -14.20 5.44
N MET A 109 -3.41 -12.97 5.26
CA MET A 109 -4.37 -12.36 6.16
C MET A 109 -5.82 -12.83 5.92
N GLY A 110 -6.11 -13.68 4.94
CA GLY A 110 -7.47 -14.12 4.63
C GLY A 110 -8.39 -12.96 4.18
N LEU A 111 -7.83 -11.95 3.51
CA LEU A 111 -8.57 -10.80 3.01
C LEU A 111 -9.13 -11.07 1.62
N VAL A 112 -10.22 -10.39 1.27
CA VAL A 112 -10.79 -10.46 -0.07
C VAL A 112 -9.82 -9.83 -1.07
N ALA A 113 -9.50 -10.57 -2.14
CA ALA A 113 -8.75 -10.07 -3.27
C ALA A 113 -9.69 -9.31 -4.21
N LEU A 114 -9.54 -7.99 -4.28
CA LEU A 114 -10.31 -7.15 -5.19
C LEU A 114 -9.61 -7.07 -6.54
N TYR A 115 -10.35 -7.24 -7.63
CA TYR A 115 -9.82 -7.20 -9.00
C TYR A 115 -9.00 -5.93 -9.27
N ASN A 116 -9.52 -4.76 -8.88
CA ASN A 116 -8.83 -3.48 -9.09
C ASN A 116 -7.53 -3.33 -8.27
N GLU A 117 -7.32 -4.16 -7.25
CA GLU A 117 -6.10 -4.17 -6.44
C GLU A 117 -5.08 -5.22 -6.93
N ALA A 118 -5.54 -6.25 -7.67
CA ALA A 118 -4.72 -7.33 -8.23
C ALA A 118 -4.21 -7.08 -9.66
N LEU A 119 -4.66 -6.00 -10.33
CA LEU A 119 -4.19 -5.63 -11.68
C LEU A 119 -2.71 -5.20 -11.73
N GLY A 120 -2.09 -5.04 -10.56
CA GLY A 120 -0.67 -4.77 -10.39
C GLY A 120 -0.36 -3.43 -9.76
N THR A 121 0.88 -2.98 -9.93
CA THR A 121 1.38 -1.77 -9.25
C THR A 121 0.99 -0.51 -10.03
N VAL A 122 0.28 0.39 -9.35
CA VAL A 122 0.00 1.76 -9.82
C VAL A 122 0.75 2.76 -8.96
N SER A 123 1.03 3.95 -9.51
CA SER A 123 1.67 5.01 -8.73
C SER A 123 0.70 5.57 -7.68
N ASN A 124 1.23 5.84 -6.49
CA ASN A 124 0.48 6.44 -5.38
C ASN A 124 0.34 7.95 -5.55
N GLN A 125 1.33 8.57 -6.20
CA GLN A 125 1.39 10.00 -6.45
C GLN A 125 1.75 10.26 -7.91
N TYR A 126 1.20 11.32 -8.47
CA TYR A 126 1.47 11.76 -9.83
C TYR A 126 1.93 13.22 -9.76
N ILE A 127 3.24 13.42 -9.80
CA ILE A 127 3.90 14.72 -9.76
C ILE A 127 4.52 14.94 -11.13
N TYR A 128 3.69 15.38 -12.06
CA TYR A 128 4.15 15.70 -13.40
C TYR A 128 4.96 16.99 -13.38
N ASP A 129 6.07 16.98 -14.10
CA ASP A 129 6.77 18.21 -14.45
C ASP A 129 5.84 19.03 -15.36
N ARG A 130 5.09 19.96 -14.75
CA ARG A 130 4.22 20.87 -15.49
C ARG A 130 5.09 21.96 -16.08
N VAL A 131 4.83 22.31 -17.34
CA VAL A 131 5.41 23.50 -17.96
C VAL A 131 5.18 24.69 -17.05
N GLU A 132 6.27 25.36 -16.67
CA GLU A 132 6.21 26.55 -15.84
C GLU A 132 5.27 27.58 -16.47
N GLY A 133 4.33 28.11 -15.68
CA GLY A 133 3.35 29.09 -16.16
C GLY A 133 2.16 28.54 -16.94
N ARG A 134 2.02 27.20 -17.10
CA ARG A 134 0.84 26.58 -17.74
C ARG A 134 -0.47 27.12 -17.19
N ASP A 135 -0.60 27.22 -15.86
CA ASP A 135 -1.84 27.65 -15.20
C ASP A 135 -1.92 29.18 -14.99
N LYS A 136 -0.96 29.96 -15.50
CA LYS A 136 -0.86 31.43 -15.31
C LYS A 136 -1.36 32.26 -16.50
N GLY A 137 -1.73 31.63 -17.62
CA GLY A 137 -2.25 32.31 -18.81
C GLY A 137 -3.77 32.49 -18.81
N SER A 138 -4.27 33.46 -19.59
CA SER A 138 -5.67 33.50 -19.97
C SER A 138 -5.94 32.36 -20.96
N HIS A 139 -6.60 31.31 -20.50
CA HIS A 139 -7.04 30.20 -21.34
C HIS A 139 -8.52 30.35 -21.62
N ASP A 140 -8.93 30.06 -22.85
CA ASP A 140 -10.34 29.89 -23.16
C ASP A 140 -10.89 28.77 -22.29
N LYS A 141 -11.82 29.13 -21.42
CA LYS A 141 -12.54 28.19 -20.58
C LYS A 141 -13.85 27.92 -21.29
N PRO A 142 -14.05 26.74 -21.92
CA PRO A 142 -15.25 26.44 -22.69
C PRO A 142 -16.55 26.43 -21.86
N TRP A 143 -16.48 26.71 -20.57
CA TRP A 143 -17.59 26.82 -19.63
C TRP A 143 -17.80 28.25 -19.07
N GLN A 144 -17.00 29.24 -19.49
CA GLN A 144 -17.24 30.65 -19.20
C GLN A 144 -17.73 31.31 -20.49
N GLU A 145 -19.02 31.65 -20.54
CA GLU A 145 -19.59 32.56 -21.54
C GLU A 145 -19.18 34.02 -21.24
#